data_AF-A0A6B2DPW5-F1
#
_entry.id   AF-A0A6B2DPW5-F1
#
_cell.length_a   1.000
_cell.length_b   1.000
_cell.length_c   1.000
_cell.angle_alpha   90.00
_cell.angle_beta   90.00
_cell.angle_gamma   90.00
#
_symmetry.space_group_name_H-M   'P 1'
#
loop_
_entity.id
_entity.type
_entity.pdbx_description
1 polymer ?
#
loop_
_entity_poly.entity_id
_entity_poly.type
_entity_poly.pdbx_seq_one_letter_code
_entity_poly.pdbx_strand_id
1 'polypeptide(L)'
;MDMPMTSTPGWDVVGATLLVLWALAMWGAVGVLAYANRGPVRPWVYRGSAAVIGIGVLGQLGHVQEHIAQAGYWLGHPNSPAWMTPWGTTLANGLQRVLPDRPTFGMELLHLTGNFIFLAGLAGVMVITRRALKTRARRWAKMGVWMQGLHGLEHLVLTVSVASGSRAIGLSTFFGLVDAGPGLTTYRVWWHFVANVVGSIIFGLALYHLWKERREVRATFSVRPLPDVIRQAA
;
A
#
# COMPACT_ATOMS: atom_id res chain seq x y z
N MET A 1 -33.90 -1.97 -22.91
CA MET A 1 -34.33 -2.56 -21.63
C MET A 1 -33.47 -1.89 -20.58
N ASP A 2 -33.95 -0.76 -20.05
CA ASP A 2 -33.18 0.03 -19.09
C ASP A 2 -33.14 -0.74 -17.78
N MET A 3 -31.99 -1.35 -17.50
CA MET A 3 -31.71 -1.90 -16.18
C MET A 3 -31.77 -0.74 -15.20
N PRO A 4 -32.58 -0.81 -14.12
CA PRO A 4 -32.57 0.23 -13.11
C PRO A 4 -31.14 0.33 -12.59
N MET A 5 -30.53 1.50 -12.70
CA MET A 5 -29.30 1.82 -11.98
C MET A 5 -29.64 1.65 -10.50
N THR A 6 -29.30 0.49 -9.93
CA THR A 6 -29.36 0.30 -8.49
C THR A 6 -28.47 1.37 -7.90
N SER A 7 -29.09 2.32 -7.20
CA SER A 7 -28.35 3.38 -6.52
C SER A 7 -27.39 2.72 -5.55
N THR A 8 -26.08 2.74 -5.86
CA THR A 8 -25.04 2.34 -4.91
C THR A 8 -25.30 3.08 -3.59
N PRO A 9 -25.44 2.38 -2.46
CA PRO A 9 -25.73 3.00 -1.17
C PRO A 9 -24.73 4.11 -0.84
N GLY A 10 -25.18 5.17 -0.15
CA GLY A 10 -24.30 6.28 0.22
C GLY A 10 -23.09 5.85 1.07
N TRP A 11 -23.23 4.74 1.81
CA TRP A 11 -22.16 4.15 2.62
C TRP A 11 -20.97 3.65 1.80
N ASP A 12 -21.20 3.14 0.59
CA ASP A 12 -20.14 2.69 -0.33
C ASP A 12 -19.23 3.86 -0.70
N VAL A 13 -19.84 5.01 -1.03
CA VAL A 13 -19.12 6.25 -1.38
C VAL A 13 -18.36 6.80 -0.18
N VAL A 14 -18.96 6.80 1.01
CA VAL A 14 -18.30 7.24 2.23
C VAL A 14 -17.08 6.36 2.55
N GLY A 15 -17.24 5.03 2.51
CA GLY A 15 -16.14 4.09 2.74
C GLY A 15 -15.00 4.25 1.74
N ALA A 16 -15.33 4.34 0.44
CA ALA A 16 -14.38 4.58 -0.63
C ALA A 16 -13.62 5.91 -0.45
N THR A 17 -14.34 6.98 -0.11
CA THR A 17 -13.76 8.31 0.13
C THR A 17 -12.81 8.28 1.31
N LEU A 18 -13.23 7.67 2.43
CA LEU A 18 -12.38 7.53 3.63
C LEU A 18 -11.10 6.72 3.34
N LEU A 19 -11.19 5.68 2.52
CA LEU A 19 -10.03 4.89 2.11
C LEU A 19 -9.04 5.72 1.28
N VAL A 20 -9.51 6.51 0.32
CA VAL A 20 -8.66 7.40 -0.48
C VAL A 20 -8.04 8.49 0.39
N LEU A 21 -8.83 9.11 1.27
CA LEU A 21 -8.33 10.11 2.23
C LEU A 21 -7.29 9.52 3.17
N TRP A 22 -7.45 8.26 3.59
CA TRP A 22 -6.45 7.56 4.38
C TRP A 22 -5.13 7.40 3.60
N ALA A 23 -5.18 6.95 2.34
CA ALA A 23 -3.99 6.83 1.50
C ALA A 23 -3.29 8.19 1.32
N LEU A 24 -4.05 9.26 1.05
CA LEU A 24 -3.53 10.62 0.92
C LEU A 24 -2.90 11.13 2.23
N ALA A 25 -3.55 10.90 3.37
CA ALA A 25 -3.04 11.29 4.68
C ALA A 25 -1.74 10.55 5.03
N MET A 26 -1.66 9.25 4.73
CA MET A 26 -0.46 8.44 4.90
C MET A 26 0.72 9.00 4.08
N TRP A 27 0.51 9.29 2.81
CA TRP A 27 1.56 9.87 1.95
C TRP A 27 1.93 11.30 2.33
N GLY A 28 0.96 12.12 2.73
CA GLY A 28 1.22 13.44 3.30
C GLY A 28 2.10 13.35 4.54
N ALA A 29 1.79 12.43 5.46
CA ALA A 29 2.60 12.18 6.66
C ALA A 29 4.02 11.69 6.30
N VAL A 30 4.15 10.74 5.36
CA VAL A 30 5.46 10.29 4.86
C VAL A 30 6.27 11.47 4.32
N GLY A 31 5.66 12.34 3.50
CA GLY A 31 6.31 13.52 2.94
C GLY A 31 6.82 14.49 4.01
N VAL A 32 5.95 14.85 4.97
CA VAL A 32 6.30 15.73 6.10
C VAL A 32 7.43 15.14 6.94
N LEU A 33 7.35 13.85 7.28
CA LEU A 33 8.38 13.16 8.06
C LEU A 33 9.70 13.07 7.29
N ALA A 34 9.66 12.73 6.00
CA ALA A 34 10.83 12.63 5.14
C ALA A 34 11.54 13.98 4.97
N TYR A 35 10.77 15.07 4.83
CA TYR A 35 11.28 16.44 4.79
C TYR A 35 11.89 16.85 6.13
N ALA A 36 11.17 16.66 7.24
CA ALA A 36 11.65 16.97 8.58
C ALA A 36 12.93 16.19 8.94
N ASN A 37 13.07 14.96 8.45
CA ASN A 37 14.25 14.13 8.68
C ASN A 37 15.49 14.53 7.85
N ARG A 38 15.40 15.53 6.95
CA ARG A 38 16.57 16.09 6.24
C ARG A 38 17.41 17.00 7.13
N GLY A 39 16.78 17.70 8.07
CA GLY A 39 17.41 18.72 8.92
C GLY A 39 18.00 18.18 10.23
N PRO A 40 18.01 19.01 11.29
CA PRO A 40 18.40 18.59 12.63
C PRO A 40 17.55 17.42 13.15
N VAL A 41 18.11 16.65 14.07
CA VAL A 41 17.42 15.52 14.69
C VAL A 41 16.21 16.00 15.48
N ARG A 42 15.04 15.45 15.16
CA ARG A 42 13.75 15.78 15.79
C ARG A 42 13.13 14.51 16.39
N PRO A 43 12.97 14.40 17.72
CA PRO A 43 12.43 13.18 18.35
C PRO A 43 11.02 12.79 17.90
N TRP A 44 10.18 13.76 17.49
CA TRP A 44 8.83 13.48 17.01
C TRP A 44 8.83 12.73 15.67
N VAL A 45 9.88 12.86 14.84
CA VAL A 45 9.99 12.13 13.58
C VAL A 45 10.03 10.63 13.82
N TYR A 46 10.73 10.18 14.86
CA TYR A 46 10.75 8.76 15.24
C TYR A 46 9.35 8.24 15.57
N ARG A 47 8.59 8.98 16.41
CA ARG A 47 7.24 8.61 16.83
C ARG A 47 6.25 8.66 15.66
N GLY A 48 6.33 9.71 14.83
CA GLY A 48 5.49 9.86 13.65
C GLY A 48 5.75 8.76 12.62
N SER A 49 7.01 8.41 12.36
CA SER A 49 7.32 7.28 11.48
C SER A 49 6.83 5.96 12.07
N ALA A 50 6.98 5.72 13.37
CA ALA A 50 6.42 4.53 14.02
C ALA A 50 4.89 4.44 13.87
N ALA A 51 4.18 5.57 14.00
CA ALA A 51 2.75 5.64 13.79
C ALA A 51 2.35 5.32 12.33
N VAL A 52 3.02 5.92 11.34
CA VAL A 52 2.81 5.63 9.91
C VAL A 52 3.06 4.14 9.62
N ILE A 53 4.13 3.56 10.16
CA ILE A 53 4.42 2.13 10.01
C ILE A 53 3.28 1.29 10.59
N GLY A 54 2.84 1.58 11.82
CA GLY A 54 1.77 0.83 12.48
C GLY A 54 0.44 0.91 11.73
N ILE A 55 0.07 2.10 11.26
CA ILE A 55 -1.14 2.29 10.44
C ILE A 55 -1.00 1.56 9.10
N GLY A 56 0.18 1.61 8.47
CA GLY A 56 0.46 0.86 7.24
C GLY A 56 0.36 -0.66 7.42
N VAL A 57 0.74 -1.18 8.59
CA VAL A 57 0.53 -2.60 8.95
C VAL A 57 -0.95 -2.94 8.98
N LEU A 58 -1.80 -2.10 9.60
CA LEU A 58 -3.25 -2.33 9.62
C LEU A 58 -3.84 -2.38 8.20
N GLY A 59 -3.44 -1.45 7.34
CA GLY A 59 -3.84 -1.45 5.93
C GLY A 59 -3.40 -2.73 5.20
N GLN A 60 -2.16 -3.17 5.42
CA GLN A 60 -1.64 -4.37 4.78
C GLN A 60 -2.32 -5.65 5.27
N LEU A 61 -2.71 -5.73 6.54
CA LEU A 61 -3.48 -6.86 7.06
C LEU A 61 -4.84 -6.99 6.35
N GLY A 62 -5.57 -5.88 6.19
CA GLY A 62 -6.82 -5.90 5.42
C GLY A 62 -6.59 -6.27 3.96
N HIS A 63 -5.55 -5.71 3.34
CA HIS A 63 -5.25 -5.96 1.93
C HIS A 63 -4.85 -7.42 1.67
N VAL A 64 -3.97 -8.01 2.47
CA VAL A 64 -3.57 -9.42 2.31
C VAL A 64 -4.70 -10.38 2.66
N GLN A 65 -5.55 -10.04 3.64
CA GLN A 65 -6.76 -10.80 3.95
C GLN A 65 -7.66 -10.90 2.73
N GLU A 66 -7.89 -9.79 2.02
CA GLU A 66 -8.69 -9.78 0.79
C GLU A 66 -8.10 -10.73 -0.26
N HIS A 67 -6.80 -10.65 -0.54
CA HIS A 67 -6.14 -11.55 -1.51
C HIS A 67 -6.18 -13.02 -1.10
N ILE A 68 -6.05 -13.32 0.20
CA ILE A 68 -6.21 -14.69 0.72
C ILE A 68 -7.64 -15.18 0.49
N ALA A 69 -8.64 -14.34 0.78
CA ALA A 69 -10.05 -14.70 0.58
C ALA A 69 -10.36 -14.93 -0.91
N GLN A 70 -9.86 -14.08 -1.80
CA GLN A 70 -10.02 -14.23 -3.24
C GLN A 70 -9.37 -15.51 -3.76
N ALA A 71 -8.12 -15.79 -3.36
CA ALA A 71 -7.44 -17.02 -3.73
C ALA A 71 -8.17 -18.27 -3.20
N GLY A 72 -8.62 -18.23 -1.95
CA GLY A 72 -9.40 -19.31 -1.34
C GLY A 72 -10.73 -19.56 -2.05
N TYR A 73 -11.47 -18.51 -2.40
CA TYR A 73 -12.69 -18.61 -3.19
C TYR A 73 -12.41 -19.21 -4.58
N TRP A 74 -11.33 -18.76 -5.23
CA TRP A 74 -10.96 -19.16 -6.59
C TRP A 74 -10.63 -20.66 -6.69
N LEU A 75 -10.05 -21.27 -5.64
CA LEU A 75 -9.79 -22.70 -5.60
C LEU A 75 -11.06 -23.54 -5.80
N GLY A 76 -12.21 -23.08 -5.30
CA GLY A 76 -13.51 -23.75 -5.49
C GLY A 76 -14.29 -23.28 -6.70
N HIS A 77 -13.88 -22.17 -7.33
CA HIS A 77 -14.66 -21.46 -8.36
C HIS A 77 -13.82 -20.96 -9.54
N PRO A 78 -12.92 -21.77 -10.15
CA PRO A 78 -11.92 -21.30 -11.11
C PRO A 78 -12.50 -20.77 -12.44
N ASN A 79 -13.78 -21.03 -12.71
CA ASN A 79 -14.49 -20.56 -13.90
C ASN A 79 -15.56 -19.51 -13.60
N SER A 80 -15.67 -19.08 -12.35
CA SER A 80 -16.64 -18.04 -11.95
C SER A 80 -16.11 -16.64 -12.25
N PRO A 81 -16.97 -15.62 -12.25
CA PRO A 81 -16.52 -14.23 -12.24
C PRO A 81 -15.57 -13.94 -11.07
N ALA A 82 -14.71 -12.94 -11.23
CA ALA A 82 -13.86 -12.47 -10.14
C ALA A 82 -14.73 -12.12 -8.93
N TRP A 83 -14.31 -12.59 -7.75
CA TRP A 83 -15.02 -12.39 -6.49
C TRP A 83 -14.21 -11.50 -5.56
N MET A 84 -14.91 -10.80 -4.69
CA MET A 84 -14.35 -10.05 -3.57
C MET A 84 -15.21 -10.27 -2.34
N THR A 85 -14.66 -9.99 -1.17
CA THR A 85 -15.46 -9.90 0.04
C THR A 85 -16.55 -8.81 -0.08
N PRO A 86 -17.61 -8.85 0.74
CA PRO A 86 -18.66 -7.83 0.71
C PRO A 86 -18.14 -6.40 0.92
N TRP A 87 -17.16 -6.21 1.81
CA TRP A 87 -16.57 -4.89 2.07
C TRP A 87 -15.64 -4.46 0.94
N GLY A 88 -14.86 -5.37 0.35
CA GLY A 88 -14.08 -5.10 -0.86
C GLY A 88 -14.97 -4.65 -2.02
N THR A 89 -16.08 -5.37 -2.25
CA THR A 89 -17.09 -5.04 -3.27
C THR A 89 -17.70 -3.66 -3.03
N THR A 90 -18.08 -3.37 -1.78
CA THR A 90 -18.64 -2.09 -1.36
C THR A 90 -17.69 -0.92 -1.66
N LEU A 91 -16.40 -1.08 -1.31
CA LEU A 91 -15.40 -0.05 -1.58
C LEU A 91 -15.13 0.11 -3.08
N ALA A 92 -15.03 -0.98 -3.83
CA ALA A 92 -14.86 -0.94 -5.28
C ALA A 92 -16.04 -0.25 -5.98
N ASN A 93 -17.28 -0.56 -5.56
CA ASN A 93 -18.48 0.09 -6.08
C ASN A 93 -18.51 1.59 -5.78
N GLY A 94 -18.11 1.99 -4.56
CA GLY A 94 -17.98 3.40 -4.20
C GLY A 94 -16.97 4.14 -5.08
N LEU A 95 -15.81 3.52 -5.37
CA LEU A 95 -14.78 4.07 -6.24
C LEU A 95 -15.21 4.08 -7.72
N GLN A 96 -16.00 3.10 -8.16
CA GLN A 96 -16.54 3.01 -9.53
C GLN A 96 -17.40 4.23 -9.90
N ARG A 97 -18.00 4.91 -8.92
CA ARG A 97 -18.82 6.13 -9.14
C ARG A 97 -18.06 7.29 -9.77
N VAL A 98 -16.73 7.33 -9.63
CA VAL A 98 -15.91 8.39 -10.24
C VAL A 98 -15.95 8.29 -11.76
N LEU A 99 -15.95 7.07 -12.31
CA LEU A 99 -16.01 6.77 -13.74
C LEU A 99 -16.94 5.57 -13.98
N PRO A 100 -18.27 5.74 -13.89
CA PRO A 100 -19.22 4.62 -13.91
C PRO A 100 -19.21 3.86 -15.24
N ASP A 101 -18.93 4.55 -16.35
CA ASP A 101 -18.91 3.98 -17.70
C ASP A 101 -17.59 3.26 -18.04
N ARG A 102 -16.69 3.11 -17.07
CA ARG A 102 -15.39 2.45 -17.23
C ARG A 102 -15.39 1.14 -16.46
N PRO A 103 -15.70 -0.01 -17.09
CA PRO A 103 -15.72 -1.30 -16.41
C PRO A 103 -14.41 -1.55 -15.66
N THR A 104 -14.51 -2.16 -14.48
CA THR A 104 -13.39 -2.48 -13.58
C THR A 104 -12.61 -1.28 -13.02
N PHE A 105 -12.98 -0.04 -13.30
CA PHE A 105 -12.24 1.13 -12.78
C PHE A 105 -12.18 1.15 -11.26
N GLY A 106 -13.31 0.90 -10.59
CA GLY A 106 -13.37 0.88 -9.11
C GLY A 106 -12.47 -0.19 -8.50
N MET A 107 -12.35 -1.34 -9.17
CA MET A 107 -11.44 -2.42 -8.79
C MET A 107 -9.97 -2.00 -8.89
N GLU A 108 -9.56 -1.47 -10.05
CA GLU A 108 -8.18 -1.05 -10.26
C GLU A 108 -7.79 0.07 -9.28
N LEU A 109 -8.69 1.03 -9.06
CA LEU A 109 -8.47 2.11 -8.11
C LEU A 109 -8.42 1.62 -6.66
N LEU A 110 -9.23 0.62 -6.30
CA LEU A 110 -9.18 0.00 -4.96
C LEU A 110 -7.82 -0.67 -4.72
N HIS A 111 -7.37 -1.48 -5.67
CA HIS A 111 -6.06 -2.12 -5.59
C HIS A 111 -4.95 -1.07 -5.54
N LEU A 112 -4.98 -0.05 -6.39
CA LEU A 112 -4.01 1.04 -6.36
C LEU A 112 -3.95 1.70 -4.97
N THR A 113 -5.10 2.01 -4.39
CA THR A 113 -5.21 2.64 -3.07
C THR A 113 -4.64 1.75 -1.97
N GLY A 114 -5.01 0.46 -1.94
CA GLY A 114 -4.48 -0.50 -0.97
C GLY A 114 -2.96 -0.66 -1.08
N ASN A 115 -2.44 -0.77 -2.32
CA ASN A 115 -1.01 -0.87 -2.58
C ASN A 115 -0.24 0.40 -2.15
N PHE A 116 -0.85 1.58 -2.27
CA PHE A 116 -0.24 2.84 -1.85
C PHE A 116 -0.21 2.99 -0.32
N ILE A 117 -1.23 2.51 0.40
CA ILE A 117 -1.22 2.46 1.87
C ILE A 117 -0.09 1.53 2.35
N PHE A 118 0.03 0.35 1.73
CA PHE A 118 1.11 -0.57 2.04
C PHE A 118 2.49 0.04 1.77
N LEU A 119 2.68 0.65 0.59
CA LEU A 119 3.93 1.31 0.22
C LEU A 119 4.28 2.44 1.20
N ALA A 120 3.29 3.20 1.69
CA ALA A 120 3.51 4.24 2.70
C ALA A 120 4.03 3.67 4.03
N GLY A 121 3.56 2.49 4.46
CA GLY A 121 4.10 1.78 5.63
C GLY A 121 5.58 1.42 5.47
N LEU A 122 5.96 0.86 4.32
CA LEU A 122 7.35 0.56 3.95
C LEU A 122 8.20 1.83 3.85
N ALA A 123 7.67 2.90 3.26
CA ALA A 123 8.32 4.21 3.21
C ALA A 123 8.54 4.77 4.62
N GLY A 124 7.61 4.57 5.56
CA GLY A 124 7.79 4.87 6.98
C GLY A 124 9.02 4.19 7.59
N VAL A 125 9.26 2.91 7.26
CA VAL A 125 10.49 2.20 7.67
C VAL A 125 11.74 2.83 7.02
N MET A 126 11.67 3.21 5.75
CA MET A 126 12.78 3.89 5.07
C MET A 126 13.10 5.26 5.67
N VAL A 127 12.08 5.99 6.13
CA VAL A 127 12.22 7.28 6.81
C VAL A 127 12.83 7.07 8.20
N ILE A 128 12.29 6.17 9.02
CA ILE A 128 12.80 5.96 10.40
C ILE A 128 14.23 5.42 10.40
N THR A 129 14.62 4.65 9.38
CA THR A 129 15.97 4.08 9.26
C THR A 129 16.95 4.97 8.47
N ARG A 130 16.56 6.19 8.08
CA ARG A 130 17.37 7.06 7.20
C ARG A 130 18.79 7.29 7.71
N ARG A 131 18.98 7.41 9.03
CA ARG A 131 20.28 7.67 9.67
C ARG A 131 20.97 6.39 10.16
N ALA A 132 20.28 5.25 10.11
CA ALA A 132 20.78 3.94 10.54
C ALA A 132 21.04 3.05 9.31
N LEU A 133 21.97 3.48 8.45
CA LEU A 133 22.13 2.95 7.09
C LEU A 133 22.52 1.46 7.02
N LYS A 134 23.17 0.94 8.05
CA LYS A 134 23.69 -0.44 8.09
C LYS A 134 22.68 -1.46 8.64
N THR A 135 21.48 -1.02 9.02
CA THR A 135 20.44 -1.87 9.60
C THR A 135 19.87 -2.85 8.57
N ARG A 136 19.57 -4.08 9.01
CA ARG A 136 18.87 -5.05 8.17
C ARG A 136 17.43 -4.59 7.90
N ALA A 137 16.82 -3.89 8.85
CA ALA A 137 15.52 -3.27 8.70
C ALA A 137 15.44 -2.41 7.43
N ARG A 138 16.45 -1.55 7.21
CA ARG A 138 16.54 -0.70 6.02
C ARG A 138 16.71 -1.51 4.74
N ARG A 139 17.53 -2.57 4.76
CA ARG A 139 17.75 -3.42 3.59
C ARG A 139 16.46 -4.07 3.12
N TRP A 140 15.72 -4.70 4.04
CA TRP A 140 14.43 -5.31 3.74
C TRP A 140 13.37 -4.29 3.33
N ALA A 141 13.30 -3.15 4.03
CA ALA A 141 12.39 -2.07 3.64
C ALA A 141 12.68 -1.53 2.23
N LYS A 142 13.96 -1.38 1.85
CA LYS A 142 14.35 -0.96 0.50
C LYS A 142 13.89 -1.98 -0.55
N MET A 143 14.07 -3.28 -0.29
CA MET A 143 13.55 -4.33 -1.18
C MET A 143 12.03 -4.25 -1.30
N GLY A 144 11.33 -4.07 -0.17
CA GLY A 144 9.88 -3.92 -0.13
C GLY A 144 9.41 -2.70 -0.92
N VAL A 145 10.04 -1.53 -0.75
CA VAL A 145 9.71 -0.32 -1.52
C VAL A 145 9.87 -0.54 -3.02
N TRP A 146 10.90 -1.27 -3.47
CA TRP A 146 11.07 -1.56 -4.89
C TRP A 146 10.01 -2.53 -5.41
N MET A 147 9.81 -3.66 -4.74
CA MET A 147 8.83 -4.66 -5.13
C MET A 147 7.41 -4.07 -5.15
N GLN A 148 7.03 -3.42 -4.05
CA GLN A 148 5.73 -2.79 -3.90
C GLN A 148 5.58 -1.55 -4.77
N GLY A 149 6.67 -0.83 -5.06
CA GLY A 149 6.68 0.29 -5.99
C GLY A 149 6.42 -0.14 -7.43
N LEU A 150 7.03 -1.24 -7.89
CA LEU A 150 6.78 -1.80 -9.21
C LEU A 150 5.35 -2.34 -9.35
N HIS A 151 4.85 -3.04 -8.33
CA HIS A 151 3.46 -3.51 -8.31
C HIS A 151 2.47 -2.35 -8.22
N GLY A 152 2.74 -1.34 -7.39
CA GLY A 152 1.94 -0.12 -7.32
C GLY A 152 1.94 0.67 -8.65
N LEU A 153 3.07 0.70 -9.34
CA LEU A 153 3.18 1.30 -10.68
C LEU A 153 2.35 0.51 -11.70
N GLU A 154 2.36 -0.82 -11.65
CA GLU A 154 1.48 -1.64 -12.48
C GLU A 154 0.00 -1.25 -12.27
N HIS A 155 -0.45 -1.18 -11.02
CA HIS A 155 -1.82 -0.76 -10.71
C HIS A 155 -2.12 0.68 -11.14
N LEU A 156 -1.14 1.57 -11.09
CA LEU A 156 -1.30 2.92 -11.62
C LEU A 156 -1.55 2.88 -13.13
N VAL A 157 -0.78 2.10 -13.88
CA VAL A 157 -0.96 1.95 -15.34
C VAL A 157 -2.30 1.25 -15.66
N LEU A 158 -2.68 0.21 -14.92
CA LEU A 158 -4.00 -0.44 -15.06
C LEU A 158 -5.14 0.56 -14.82
N THR A 159 -5.05 1.35 -13.74
CA THR A 159 -6.07 2.35 -13.39
C THR A 159 -6.16 3.46 -14.44
N VAL A 160 -5.01 4.01 -14.88
CA VAL A 160 -4.96 5.08 -15.88
C VAL A 160 -5.43 4.59 -17.26
N SER A 161 -5.07 3.38 -17.67
CA SER A 161 -5.52 2.80 -18.93
C SER A 161 -7.04 2.61 -18.95
N VAL A 162 -7.62 2.06 -17.88
CA VAL A 162 -9.08 1.94 -17.73
C VAL A 162 -9.75 3.31 -17.69
N ALA A 163 -9.20 4.27 -16.94
CA ALA A 163 -9.72 5.63 -16.87
C ALA A 163 -9.79 6.31 -18.25
N SER A 164 -8.78 6.04 -19.09
CA SER A 164 -8.67 6.56 -20.46
C SER A 164 -9.61 5.87 -21.46
N GLY A 165 -10.39 4.88 -21.02
CA GLY A 165 -11.33 4.13 -21.87
C GLY A 165 -10.73 2.92 -22.58
N SER A 166 -9.48 2.58 -22.29
CA SER A 166 -8.86 1.34 -22.76
C SER A 166 -9.19 0.17 -21.82
N ARG A 167 -8.90 -1.06 -22.25
CA ARG A 167 -8.78 -2.19 -21.32
C ARG A 167 -7.60 -1.97 -20.35
N ALA A 168 -7.60 -2.67 -19.23
CA ALA A 168 -6.52 -2.61 -18.25
C ALA A 168 -5.21 -3.16 -18.86
N ILE A 169 -4.15 -2.33 -18.90
CA ILE A 169 -2.84 -2.66 -19.47
C ILE A 169 -1.79 -2.76 -18.35
N GLY A 170 -1.19 -3.93 -18.16
CA GLY A 170 -0.17 -4.18 -17.15
C GLY A 170 0.32 -5.63 -17.19
N LEU A 171 1.28 -5.99 -16.35
CA LEU A 171 1.88 -7.33 -16.35
C LEU A 171 0.85 -8.43 -16.07
N SER A 172 -0.02 -8.20 -15.10
CA SER A 172 -1.16 -9.04 -14.72
C SER A 172 -2.23 -9.17 -15.79
N THR A 173 -2.20 -8.32 -16.82
CA THR A 173 -3.08 -8.41 -17.99
C THR A 173 -2.35 -8.78 -19.27
N PHE A 174 -1.10 -9.27 -19.16
CA PHE A 174 -0.20 -9.51 -20.29
C PHE A 174 -0.14 -8.29 -21.22
N PHE A 175 -0.04 -7.09 -20.66
CA PHE A 175 -0.06 -5.81 -21.36
C PHE A 175 -1.33 -5.59 -22.20
N GLY A 176 -2.45 -6.19 -21.80
CA GLY A 176 -3.72 -6.14 -22.52
C GLY A 176 -3.76 -7.04 -23.77
N LEU A 177 -2.81 -7.96 -23.93
CA LEU A 177 -2.74 -8.87 -25.07
C LEU A 177 -3.69 -10.07 -24.96
N VAL A 178 -4.19 -10.36 -23.75
CA VAL A 178 -5.11 -11.46 -23.49
C VAL A 178 -6.49 -10.89 -23.20
N ASP A 179 -7.51 -11.45 -23.86
CA ASP A 179 -8.90 -11.04 -23.66
C ASP A 179 -9.43 -11.43 -22.29
N ALA A 180 -10.45 -10.70 -21.82
CA ALA A 180 -11.09 -10.99 -20.55
C ALA A 180 -11.75 -12.38 -20.58
N GLY A 181 -11.52 -13.17 -19.53
CA GLY A 181 -12.09 -14.51 -19.39
C GLY A 181 -11.48 -15.26 -18.21
N PRO A 182 -11.96 -16.49 -17.93
CA PRO A 182 -11.54 -17.27 -16.75
C PRO A 182 -10.02 -17.50 -16.66
N GLY A 183 -9.35 -17.69 -17.79
CA GLY A 183 -7.89 -17.86 -17.84
C GLY A 183 -7.15 -16.60 -17.37
N LEU A 184 -7.54 -15.43 -17.88
CA LEU A 184 -6.94 -14.16 -17.44
C LEU A 184 -7.27 -13.86 -15.98
N THR A 185 -8.51 -14.09 -15.54
CA THR A 185 -8.90 -13.91 -14.14
C THR A 185 -8.09 -14.81 -13.21
N THR A 186 -7.92 -16.09 -13.57
CA THR A 186 -7.09 -17.03 -12.81
C THR A 186 -5.67 -16.50 -12.65
N TYR A 187 -5.06 -16.08 -13.75
CA TYR A 187 -3.71 -15.50 -13.71
C TYR A 187 -3.65 -14.27 -12.82
N ARG A 188 -4.62 -13.34 -12.93
CA ARG A 188 -4.67 -12.13 -12.13
C ARG A 188 -4.78 -12.42 -10.63
N VAL A 189 -5.69 -13.31 -10.22
CA VAL A 189 -5.88 -13.70 -8.81
C VAL A 189 -4.56 -14.22 -8.23
N TRP A 190 -3.92 -15.18 -8.91
CA TRP A 190 -2.65 -15.74 -8.44
C TRP A 190 -1.50 -14.73 -8.47
N TRP A 191 -1.41 -13.90 -9.50
CA TRP A 191 -0.41 -12.84 -9.60
C TRP A 191 -0.48 -11.89 -8.41
N HIS A 192 -1.68 -11.39 -8.11
CA HIS A 192 -1.89 -10.43 -7.04
C HIS A 192 -1.69 -11.09 -5.67
N PHE A 193 -2.16 -12.32 -5.49
CA PHE A 193 -1.93 -13.10 -4.28
C PHE A 193 -0.44 -13.30 -3.99
N VAL A 194 0.33 -13.82 -4.96
CA VAL A 194 1.76 -14.07 -4.79
C VAL A 194 2.51 -12.78 -4.50
N ALA A 195 2.24 -11.71 -5.26
CA ALA A 195 2.88 -10.43 -5.06
C ALA A 195 2.59 -9.88 -3.65
N ASN A 196 1.33 -9.92 -3.19
CA ASN A 196 0.98 -9.43 -1.85
C ASN A 196 1.54 -10.30 -0.72
N VAL A 197 1.61 -11.62 -0.88
CA VAL A 197 2.22 -12.51 0.12
C VAL A 197 3.73 -12.25 0.22
N VAL A 198 4.43 -12.19 -0.92
CA VAL A 198 5.88 -11.88 -0.95
C VAL A 198 6.15 -10.49 -0.36
N GLY A 199 5.38 -9.48 -0.75
CA GLY A 199 5.46 -8.14 -0.19
C GLY A 199 5.24 -8.15 1.34
N SER A 200 4.22 -8.87 1.81
CA SER A 200 3.93 -9.00 3.26
C SER A 200 5.06 -9.66 4.03
N ILE A 201 5.68 -10.71 3.47
CA ILE A 201 6.84 -11.37 4.09
C ILE A 201 8.02 -10.40 4.19
N ILE A 202 8.32 -9.68 3.10
CA ILE A 202 9.40 -8.67 3.09
C ILE A 202 9.12 -7.58 4.14
N PHE A 203 7.88 -7.11 4.24
CA PHE A 203 7.52 -6.11 5.24
C PHE A 203 7.61 -6.66 6.67
N GLY A 204 7.13 -7.89 6.90
CA GLY A 204 7.27 -8.59 8.17
C GLY A 204 8.73 -8.74 8.61
N LEU A 205 9.63 -9.08 7.67
CA LEU A 205 11.07 -9.14 7.93
C LEU A 205 11.66 -7.76 8.24
N ALA A 206 11.23 -6.72 7.52
CA ALA A 206 11.64 -5.35 7.81
C ALA A 206 11.21 -4.92 9.23
N LEU A 207 9.98 -5.26 9.65
CA LEU A 207 9.45 -4.98 10.99
C LEU A 207 10.15 -5.79 12.08
N TYR A 208 10.39 -7.08 11.84
CA TYR A 208 11.14 -7.95 12.75
C TYR A 208 12.54 -7.39 13.02
N HIS A 209 13.26 -7.02 11.96
CA HIS A 209 14.57 -6.41 12.09
C HIS A 209 14.50 -5.02 12.72
N LEU A 210 13.49 -4.20 12.37
CA LEU A 210 13.30 -2.88 12.98
C LEU A 210 13.09 -3.00 14.49
N TRP A 211 12.32 -3.99 14.96
CA TRP A 211 12.12 -4.27 16.37
C TRP A 211 13.41 -4.72 17.06
N LYS A 212 14.16 -5.64 16.43
CA LYS A 212 15.44 -6.13 16.95
C LYS A 212 16.49 -5.02 17.04
N GLU A 213 16.55 -4.16 16.04
CA GLU A 213 17.53 -3.06 15.88
C GLU A 213 16.99 -1.73 16.45
N ARG A 214 15.84 -1.74 17.15
CA ARG A 214 15.12 -0.53 17.61
C ARG A 214 15.98 0.42 18.46
N ARG A 215 16.91 -0.12 19.25
CA ARG A 215 17.81 0.67 20.10
C ARG A 215 18.81 1.47 19.26
N GLU A 216 19.39 0.84 18.25
CA GLU A 216 20.30 1.49 17.30
C GLU A 216 19.56 2.57 16.51
N VAL A 217 18.39 2.23 15.95
CA VAL A 217 17.57 3.19 15.20
C VAL A 217 17.17 4.37 16.09
N ARG A 218 16.67 4.12 17.32
CA ARG A 218 16.27 5.17 18.25
C ARG A 218 17.43 6.07 18.67
N ALA A 219 18.64 5.52 18.84
CA ALA A 219 19.82 6.30 19.18
C ALA A 219 20.13 7.39 18.14
N THR A 220 19.78 7.18 16.87
CA THR A 220 19.93 8.19 15.81
C THR A 220 18.98 9.38 15.93
N PHE A 221 17.96 9.29 16.81
CA PHE A 221 17.00 10.35 17.11
C PHE A 221 17.18 10.98 18.49
N SER A 222 18.21 10.59 19.24
CA SER A 222 18.56 11.19 20.52
C SER A 222 19.54 12.34 20.30
N VAL A 223 19.17 13.55 20.72
CA VAL A 223 20.13 14.65 20.87
C VAL A 223 20.93 14.37 22.14
N ARG A 224 22.20 13.99 22.03
CA ARG A 224 23.09 14.00 23.20
C ARG A 224 23.39 15.48 23.51
N PRO A 225 23.14 15.97 24.73
CA PRO A 225 23.78 17.20 25.18
C PRO A 225 25.29 17.00 25.02
N LEU A 226 25.99 17.99 24.46
CA LEU A 226 27.45 18.02 24.55
C LEU A 226 27.80 17.97 26.04
N PRO A 227 28.80 17.17 26.47
CA PRO A 227 29.32 17.27 27.82
C PRO A 227 29.67 18.74 28.12
N ASP A 228 29.30 19.23 29.31
CA ASP A 228 29.50 20.63 29.75
C ASP A 228 30.97 21.10 29.80
N VAL A 229 31.92 20.32 29.27
CA VAL A 229 33.36 20.59 29.24
C VAL A 229 33.71 21.86 28.44
N ILE A 230 32.81 22.36 27.58
CA ILE A 230 33.04 23.60 26.82
C ILE A 230 32.47 24.84 27.54
N ARG A 231 31.64 24.69 28.58
CA ARG A 231 31.03 25.83 29.29
C ARG A 231 31.90 26.43 30.39
N GLN A 232 33.01 25.77 30.75
CA GLN A 232 33.96 26.27 31.77
C GLN A 232 35.20 26.94 31.18
N ALA A 233 35.25 27.17 29.86
CA ALA A 233 36.39 27.78 29.17
C ALA A 233 36.10 29.17 28.56
N ALA A 234 35.01 29.82 28.97
CA ALA A 234 34.63 31.19 28.57
C ALA A 234 34.31 32.00 29.83
#